data_AF-A0A973D641-F1
#
_entry.id   AF-A0A973D641-F1
#
_cell.length_a   1.000
_cell.length_b   1.000
_cell.length_c   1.000
_cell.angle_alpha   90.00
_cell.angle_beta   90.00
_cell.angle_gamma   90.00
#
_symmetry.space_group_name_H-M   'P 1'
#
loop_
_entity.id
_entity.type
_entity.pdbx_description
1 polymer ?
#
loop_
_entity_poly.entity_id
_entity_poly.type
_entity_poly.pdbx_seq_one_letter_code
_entity_poly.pdbx_strand_id
1 'polypeptide(L)'
;MISLIEQHEDSERSQKLVIQRVREYIQTGRPLDHAPESVLQDVDYLWERLQRAQERGAQGVKFSRELHAAARARAFARAIAPTPDPV
;
A
#
# COMPACT_ATOMS: atom_id res chain seq x y z
N MET A 1 -24.05 3.55 19.60
CA MET A 1 -22.60 3.67 19.86
C MET A 1 -21.96 2.47 19.20
N ILE A 2 -21.26 2.65 18.09
CA ILE A 2 -20.54 1.55 17.43
C ILE A 2 -19.26 1.36 18.24
N SER A 3 -19.04 0.13 18.72
CA SER A 3 -17.93 -0.16 19.63
C SER A 3 -16.59 0.01 18.89
N LEU A 4 -15.62 0.67 19.52
CA LEU A 4 -14.22 0.80 19.06
C LEU A 4 -13.56 -0.54 18.69
N ILE A 5 -14.13 -1.65 19.19
CA ILE A 5 -13.71 -3.04 18.94
C ILE A 5 -14.17 -3.50 17.55
N GLU A 6 -15.43 -3.25 17.16
CA GLU A 6 -15.95 -3.60 15.82
C GLU A 6 -15.20 -2.83 14.72
N GLN A 7 -14.82 -1.57 14.97
CA GLN A 7 -14.02 -0.80 14.02
C GLN A 7 -12.59 -1.35 13.83
N HIS A 8 -12.02 -1.99 14.85
CA HIS A 8 -10.69 -2.60 14.74
C HIS A 8 -10.73 -3.90 13.95
N GLU A 9 -11.74 -4.76 14.17
CA GLU A 9 -11.87 -6.03 13.46
C GLU A 9 -12.12 -5.83 11.96
N ASP A 10 -12.97 -4.86 11.58
CA ASP A 10 -13.17 -4.49 10.18
C ASP A 10 -11.90 -3.90 9.54
N SER A 11 -11.12 -3.13 10.31
CA SER A 11 -9.86 -2.55 9.83
C SER A 11 -8.79 -3.61 9.58
N GLU A 12 -8.67 -4.60 10.47
CA GLU A 12 -7.73 -5.71 10.29
C GLU A 12 -8.14 -6.63 9.13
N ARG A 13 -9.44 -6.91 8.98
CA ARG A 13 -9.96 -7.74 7.88
C ARG A 13 -9.78 -7.06 6.53
N SER A 14 -10.10 -5.77 6.46
CA SER A 14 -9.87 -4.95 5.26
C SER A 14 -8.39 -4.88 4.90
N GLN A 15 -7.51 -4.72 5.89
CA GLN A 15 -6.07 -4.70 5.66
C GLN A 15 -5.54 -6.05 5.13
N LYS A 16 -6.03 -7.17 5.65
CA LYS A 16 -5.64 -8.50 5.14
C LYS A 16 -6.05 -8.66 3.67
N LEU A 17 -7.23 -8.19 3.30
CA LEU A 17 -7.70 -8.22 1.90
C LEU A 17 -6.85 -7.36 0.97
N VAL A 18 -6.48 -6.14 1.40
CA VAL A 18 -5.58 -5.24 0.67
C VAL A 18 -4.21 -5.91 0.46
N ILE A 19 -3.60 -6.44 1.52
CA ILE A 19 -2.31 -7.14 1.45
C ILE A 19 -2.40 -8.35 0.51
N GLN A 20 -3.47 -9.13 0.61
CA GLN A 20 -3.68 -10.30 -0.23
C GLN A 20 -3.77 -9.91 -1.71
N ARG A 21 -4.57 -8.90 -2.05
CA ARG A 21 -4.76 -8.47 -3.44
C ARG A 21 -3.47 -7.97 -4.08
N VAL A 22 -2.68 -7.19 -3.34
CA VAL A 22 -1.37 -6.72 -3.82
C VAL A 22 -0.41 -7.88 -3.98
N ARG A 23 -0.41 -8.85 -3.05
CA ARG A 23 0.44 -10.04 -3.13
C ARG A 23 0.09 -10.91 -4.34
N GLU A 24 -1.19 -11.16 -4.57
CA GLU A 24 -1.69 -11.89 -5.74
C GLU A 24 -1.25 -11.21 -7.04
N TYR A 25 -1.32 -9.88 -7.11
CA TYR A 25 -0.84 -9.14 -8.27
C TYR A 25 0.69 -9.28 -8.45
N ILE A 26 1.47 -9.09 -7.39
CA ILE A 26 2.94 -9.23 -7.45
C ILE A 26 3.35 -10.63 -7.93
N GLN A 27 2.62 -11.67 -7.48
CA GLN A 27 2.85 -13.05 -7.91
C GLN A 27 2.61 -13.28 -9.40
N THR A 28 1.85 -12.42 -10.07
CA THR A 28 1.68 -12.50 -11.53
C THR A 28 2.97 -12.17 -12.29
N GLY A 29 3.96 -11.55 -11.62
CA GLY A 29 5.21 -11.10 -12.23
C GLY A 29 5.05 -9.94 -13.21
N ARG A 30 3.83 -9.39 -13.36
CA ARG A 30 3.57 -8.27 -14.25
C ARG A 30 4.14 -6.97 -13.67
N PRO A 31 4.59 -6.04 -14.53
CA PRO A 31 5.02 -4.72 -14.09
C PRO A 31 3.91 -4.01 -13.31
N LEU A 32 4.27 -3.21 -12.31
CA LEU A 32 3.30 -2.42 -11.55
C LEU A 32 2.59 -1.39 -12.44
N ASP A 33 3.20 -0.95 -13.54
CA ASP A 33 2.62 0.01 -14.50
C ASP A 33 1.38 -0.54 -15.23
N HIS A 34 1.24 -1.86 -15.29
CA HIS A 34 0.05 -2.53 -15.84
C HIS A 34 -0.95 -2.95 -14.76
N ALA A 35 -0.69 -2.60 -13.50
CA ALA A 35 -1.59 -2.97 -12.41
C ALA A 35 -2.92 -2.21 -12.55
N PRO A 36 -4.05 -2.85 -12.22
CA PRO A 36 -5.31 -2.13 -12.13
C PRO A 36 -5.19 -1.05 -11.06
N GLU A 37 -5.90 0.06 -11.26
CA GLU A 37 -5.84 1.22 -10.38
C GLU A 37 -6.15 0.87 -8.91
N SER A 38 -7.05 -0.09 -8.68
CA SER A 38 -7.35 -0.61 -7.34
C SER A 38 -6.12 -1.20 -6.64
N VAL A 39 -5.28 -1.95 -7.35
CA VAL A 39 -4.03 -2.50 -6.80
C VAL A 39 -3.01 -1.39 -6.54
N LEU A 40 -2.96 -0.37 -7.39
CA LEU A 40 -2.07 0.78 -7.18
C LEU A 40 -2.48 1.58 -5.93
N GLN A 41 -3.78 1.82 -5.75
CA GLN A 41 -4.32 2.45 -4.54
C GLN A 41 -4.03 1.63 -3.28
N ASP A 42 -4.18 0.31 -3.37
CA ASP A 42 -3.87 -0.62 -2.29
C ASP A 42 -2.37 -0.58 -1.92
N VAL A 43 -1.48 -0.51 -2.90
CA VAL A 43 -0.03 -0.32 -2.70
C VAL A 43 0.28 1.02 -2.04
N ASP A 44 -0.33 2.11 -2.52
CA ASP A 44 -0.15 3.45 -1.98
C ASP A 44 -0.61 3.52 -0.50
N TYR A 45 -1.78 2.95 -0.20
CA TYR A 45 -2.31 2.87 1.16
C TYR A 45 -1.37 2.13 2.12
N LEU A 46 -0.84 0.99 1.68
CA LEU A 46 0.12 0.21 2.48
C LEU A 46 1.41 1.00 2.71
N TRP A 47 1.90 1.71 1.69
CA TRP A 47 3.10 2.55 1.81
C TRP A 47 2.94 3.68 2.82
N GLU A 48 1.85 4.45 2.73
CA GLU A 48 1.55 5.54 3.68
C GLU A 48 1.48 5.03 5.11
N ARG A 49 0.87 3.87 5.31
CA ARG A 49 0.76 3.28 6.65
C ARG A 49 2.12 2.88 7.21
N LEU A 50 3.02 2.37 6.37
CA LEU A 50 4.38 2.06 6.77
C LEU A 50 5.17 3.33 7.11
N GLN A 51 5.02 4.40 6.32
CA GLN A 51 5.64 5.70 6.62
C GLN A 51 5.12 6.25 7.96
N ARG A 52 3.81 6.27 8.18
CA ARG A 52 3.23 6.72 9.47
C ARG A 52 3.69 5.87 10.65
N ALA A 53 3.84 4.56 10.47
CA ALA A 53 4.37 3.68 11.51
C ALA A 53 5.83 4.02 11.83
N GLN A 54 6.64 4.27 10.80
CA GLN A 54 8.04 4.66 10.93
C GLN A 54 8.19 6.04 11.61
N GLU A 55 7.38 7.03 11.22
CA GLU A 55 7.34 8.36 11.85
C GLU A 55 6.95 8.29 13.33
N ARG A 56 6.08 7.35 13.69
CA ARG A 56 5.70 7.08 15.09
C ARG A 56 6.74 6.25 15.86
N GLY A 57 7.88 5.96 15.26
CA GLY A 57 8.96 5.19 15.89
C GLY A 57 8.68 3.69 16.03
N ALA A 58 7.67 3.16 15.33
CA ALA A 58 7.38 1.73 15.36
C ALA A 58 8.48 0.95 14.63
N GLN A 59 9.34 0.29 15.40
CA GLN A 59 10.37 -0.61 14.88
C GLN A 59 9.79 -2.02 14.76
N GLY A 60 9.81 -2.61 13.56
CA GLY A 60 9.37 -3.99 13.33
C GLY A 60 8.24 -4.18 12.31
N VAL A 61 7.60 -3.10 11.85
CA VAL A 61 6.64 -3.17 10.74
C VAL A 61 7.42 -3.36 9.44
N LYS A 62 7.55 -4.62 9.01
CA LYS A 62 8.22 -4.99 7.76
C LYS A 62 7.21 -5.63 6.83
N PHE A 63 7.06 -5.06 5.64
CA PHE A 63 6.42 -5.78 4.54
C PHE A 63 7.32 -6.92 4.06
N SER A 64 6.74 -7.86 3.32
CA SER A 64 7.55 -8.75 2.49
C SER A 64 8.45 -7.91 1.60
N ARG A 65 9.65 -8.41 1.30
CA ARG A 65 10.65 -7.69 0.51
C ARG A 65 10.09 -7.21 -0.83
N GLU A 66 9.27 -8.04 -1.47
CA GLU A 66 8.63 -7.79 -2.76
C GLU A 66 7.61 -6.64 -2.66
N LEU A 67 6.76 -6.66 -1.63
CA LEU A 67 5.77 -5.61 -1.39
C LEU A 67 6.44 -4.27 -1.06
N HIS A 68 7.53 -4.30 -0.28
CA HIS A 68 8.31 -3.10 0.01
C HIS A 68 8.96 -2.54 -1.26
N ALA A 69 9.48 -3.39 -2.14
CA ALA A 69 10.06 -2.96 -3.41
C ALA A 69 9.00 -2.35 -4.36
N ALA A 70 7.83 -2.99 -4.49
CA ALA A 70 6.71 -2.49 -5.28
C ALA A 70 6.22 -1.12 -4.79
N ALA A 71 5.99 -0.99 -3.48
CA ALA A 71 5.57 0.26 -2.86
C ALA A 71 6.60 1.39 -3.05
N ARG A 72 7.89 1.09 -2.87
CA ARG A 72 8.97 2.06 -3.08
C ARG A 72 9.10 2.50 -4.53
N ALA A 73 9.02 1.55 -5.47
CA ALA A 73 9.08 1.83 -6.90
C ALA A 73 7.92 2.73 -7.33
N ARG A 74 6.71 2.48 -6.81
CA ARG A 74 5.53 3.30 -7.07
C ARG A 74 5.65 4.70 -6.47
N ALA A 75 6.05 4.81 -5.21
CA ALA A 75 6.26 6.10 -4.55
C ALA A 75 7.31 6.93 -5.29
N PHE A 76 8.40 6.30 -5.74
CA PHE A 76 9.41 6.95 -6.56
C PHE A 76 8.82 7.39 -7.90
N ALA A 77 8.12 6.50 -8.62
CA ALA A 77 7.48 6.81 -9.89
C ALA A 77 6.51 8.00 -9.78
N ARG A 78 5.73 8.11 -8.70
CA ARG A 78 4.85 9.27 -8.45
C ARG A 78 5.64 10.55 -8.17
N ALA A 79 6.75 10.46 -7.44
CA ALA A 79 7.58 11.63 -7.12
C ALA A 79 8.32 12.18 -8.34
N ILE A 80 8.69 11.33 -9.29
CA ILE A 80 9.36 11.73 -10.54
C ILE A 80 8.40 11.92 -11.71
N ALA A 81 7.13 11.50 -11.57
CA ALA A 81 6.14 11.68 -12.61
C ALA A 81 5.97 13.19 -12.86
N PRO A 82 6.04 13.63 -14.12
CA PRO A 82 5.75 15.02 -14.45
C PRO A 82 4.34 15.34 -13.94
N THR A 83 4.23 16.30 -13.04
CA THR A 83 2.93 16.85 -12.65
C THR A 83 2.28 17.39 -13.92
N PRO A 84 1.10 16.88 -14.31
CA PRO A 84 0.39 17.47 -15.44
C PRO A 84 0.16 18.95 -15.10
N ASP A 85 0.57 19.83 -16.00
CA ASP A 85 0.28 21.26 -15.88
C ASP A 85 -1.22 21.42 -15.64
N PRO A 86 -1.65 22.16 -14.60
CA PRO A 86 -3.04 22.52 -14.47
C PRO A 86 -3.40 23.43 -15.65
N VAL A 87 -4.16 22.88 -16.60
CA VAL A 87 -4.84 23.63 -17.66
C VAL A 87 -6.01 24.42 -17.10
#